data_AF-A0A6A3XE25-F1
#
_entry.id   AF-A0A6A3XE25-F1
#
_cell.length_a   1.000
_cell.length_b   1.000
_cell.length_c   1.000
_cell.angle_alpha   90.00
_cell.angle_beta   90.00
_cell.angle_gamma   90.00
#
_symmetry.space_group_name_H-M   'P 1'
#
loop_
_entity.id
_entity.type
_entity.pdbx_description
1 polymer ?
#
loop_
_entity_poly.entity_id
_entity_poly.type
_entity_poly.pdbx_seq_one_letter_code
_entity_poly.pdbx_strand_id
1 'polypeptide(L)'
;MVATGLLVLLALFSLPARVYVNVSSCGRQVTQLPNHLQNADAVVVLRPLVGEEWSLFPSDKRLPQALQIVQPGADFMAVNFKQLNLLSGDKVVVRDPNGSMSITVTPANASTIVKNTTDNRSSPHLLLLRTHPFLLKGETVVVEYVPSVMTLMLPTVRSLHDKPVVVMDSYAYIKYSPRSGASFGGVDTESTIGATDEAKEAICYRKTQPKMYAKARAVARLMIRTEPEQTSVTSGQVTSWGFCTGWLIGRGNHLITNYHCVKNAAAVERSVQPSLHRKEVSTDFLPRVISRIWPQATSPPNKTGRVVEAVVSFMAETKTCRETGYMGEQVGVVEATRVAVVTENPDLDYALLRVLSNNSAADLGRRYGYLRLRAAGPVDGETIYIPQHPRGEPKEIAATKDGKPAIIEVSTVTSGDSSQYLRRDSGISSGLPTVWYNADTEPGSSGSPVLSRKDNTVVALHRAGNSETAQSASTELFNMGVRIDLIARDLQQRNVLPQNALVRRESK
;
A
#
# COMPACT_ATOMS: atom_id res chain seq x y z
N MET A 1 18.15 74.75 -13.01
CA MET A 1 18.92 74.12 -11.91
C MET A 1 17.91 73.62 -10.89
N VAL A 2 17.63 72.30 -10.87
CA VAL A 2 18.15 71.31 -9.88
C VAL A 2 17.36 71.43 -8.56
N ALA A 3 16.36 70.57 -8.33
CA ALA A 3 16.40 69.36 -7.46
C ALA A 3 16.06 69.72 -5.98
N THR A 4 15.43 68.93 -5.10
CA THR A 4 15.35 67.47 -4.91
C THR A 4 14.41 67.16 -3.72
N GLY A 5 13.76 65.98 -3.74
CA GLY A 5 13.51 65.06 -2.60
C GLY A 5 12.45 65.46 -1.56
N LEU A 6 11.55 64.58 -1.11
CA LEU A 6 11.77 63.16 -0.81
C LEU A 6 10.46 62.35 -0.99
N LEU A 7 10.49 61.37 -1.91
CA LEU A 7 9.53 60.27 -1.97
C LEU A 7 9.78 59.34 -0.77
N VAL A 8 8.75 59.08 0.03
CA VAL A 8 8.70 57.88 0.89
C VAL A 8 7.90 56.83 0.13
N LEU A 9 8.61 55.80 -0.33
CA LEU A 9 8.06 54.60 -0.96
C LEU A 9 7.08 53.90 -0.01
N LEU A 10 5.78 54.00 -0.31
CA LEU A 10 4.79 53.00 0.08
C LEU A 10 4.95 51.78 -0.82
N ALA A 11 5.95 50.95 -0.50
CA ALA A 11 6.08 49.58 -1.01
C ALA A 11 5.63 48.60 0.09
N LEU A 12 4.39 48.76 0.56
CA LEU A 12 3.68 47.70 1.24
C LEU A 12 3.10 46.80 0.17
N PHE A 13 3.78 45.66 -0.03
CA PHE A 13 3.35 44.53 -0.83
C PHE A 13 1.84 44.28 -0.66
N SER A 14 1.07 44.65 -1.67
CA SER A 14 -0.27 44.14 -1.89
C SER A 14 -0.16 42.65 -2.20
N LEU A 15 -0.35 41.81 -1.20
CA LEU A 15 -0.66 40.40 -1.43
C LEU A 15 -1.99 40.39 -2.21
N PRO A 16 -2.05 39.92 -3.48
CA PRO A 16 -3.31 39.83 -4.18
C PRO A 16 -4.20 38.86 -3.41
N ALA A 17 -5.38 39.33 -2.99
CA ALA A 17 -6.39 38.49 -2.38
C ALA A 17 -6.73 37.37 -3.38
N ARG A 18 -6.25 36.15 -3.10
CA ARG A 18 -6.46 35.00 -3.98
C ARG A 18 -7.92 34.60 -3.93
N VAL A 19 -8.58 34.61 -5.09
CA VAL A 19 -9.98 34.17 -5.23
C VAL A 19 -9.97 32.68 -5.55
N TYR A 20 -10.46 31.88 -4.59
CA TYR A 20 -10.65 30.45 -4.77
C TYR A 20 -12.08 30.18 -5.25
N VAL A 21 -12.20 29.30 -6.25
CA VAL A 21 -13.50 28.76 -6.65
C VAL A 21 -13.58 27.33 -6.16
N ASN A 22 -14.63 27.01 -5.40
CA ASN A 22 -14.93 25.64 -4.99
C ASN A 22 -15.80 24.97 -6.05
N VAL A 23 -15.30 23.89 -6.65
CA VAL A 23 -16.02 23.14 -7.70
C VAL A 23 -16.58 21.81 -7.22
N SER A 24 -16.35 21.43 -5.95
CA SER A 24 -16.98 20.23 -5.36
C SER A 24 -18.32 20.52 -4.70
N SER A 25 -18.70 21.79 -4.52
CA SER A 25 -19.95 22.21 -3.88
C SER A 25 -21.10 22.37 -4.88
N CYS A 26 -21.64 21.25 -5.38
CA CYS A 26 -23.05 21.07 -5.80
C CYS A 26 -23.22 19.71 -6.50
N GLY A 27 -23.28 18.65 -5.69
CA GLY A 27 -23.69 17.33 -6.14
C GLY A 27 -23.97 16.52 -4.89
N ARG A 28 -25.19 15.95 -4.78
CA ARG A 28 -25.71 15.14 -3.66
C ARG A 28 -24.61 14.66 -2.72
N GLN A 29 -24.70 15.00 -1.42
CA GLN A 29 -23.98 14.29 -0.37
C GLN A 29 -24.05 12.81 -0.72
N VAL A 30 -22.89 12.19 -0.97
CA VAL A 30 -22.85 10.74 -0.93
C VAL A 30 -23.10 10.43 0.53
N THR A 31 -24.39 10.18 0.84
CA THR A 31 -24.80 9.31 1.93
C THR A 31 -23.81 8.18 1.92
N GLN A 32 -22.99 8.11 2.98
CA GLN A 32 -22.07 7.06 3.37
C GLN A 32 -21.72 6.05 2.27
N LEU A 33 -20.43 5.91 1.98
CA LEU A 33 -19.91 4.81 1.16
C LEU A 33 -20.70 3.52 1.49
N PRO A 34 -21.34 2.84 0.51
CA PRO A 34 -22.21 1.70 0.79
C PRO A 34 -21.56 0.76 1.81
N ASN A 35 -22.30 0.37 2.85
CA ASN A 35 -21.78 -0.45 3.95
C ASN A 35 -21.04 -1.72 3.47
N HIS A 36 -21.32 -2.20 2.26
CA HIS A 36 -20.66 -3.36 1.62
C HIS A 36 -19.23 -3.11 1.09
N LEU A 37 -18.76 -1.86 1.00
CA LEU A 37 -17.37 -1.53 0.56
C LEU A 37 -16.38 -1.40 1.73
N GLN A 38 -16.82 -1.61 2.98
CA GLN A 38 -16.04 -1.41 4.21
C GLN A 38 -14.91 -2.44 4.44
N ASN A 39 -14.80 -3.46 3.58
CA ASN A 39 -13.82 -4.54 3.73
C ASN A 39 -12.44 -4.23 3.11
N ALA A 40 -12.25 -3.05 2.50
CA ALA A 40 -11.00 -2.65 1.86
C ALA A 40 -10.22 -1.66 2.72
N ASP A 41 -8.89 -1.77 2.75
CA ASP A 41 -8.05 -0.84 3.50
C ASP A 41 -8.14 0.57 2.92
N ALA A 42 -8.29 0.70 1.60
CA ALA A 42 -8.63 1.95 0.95
C ALA A 42 -9.62 1.81 -0.20
N VAL A 43 -10.38 2.88 -0.37
CA VAL A 43 -11.37 3.05 -1.43
C VAL A 43 -10.98 4.27 -2.25
N VAL A 44 -10.77 4.04 -3.54
CA VAL A 44 -10.43 5.07 -4.51
C VAL A 44 -11.69 5.40 -5.30
N VAL A 45 -12.09 6.67 -5.25
CA VAL A 45 -13.26 7.16 -5.97
C VAL A 45 -12.79 8.18 -7.00
N LEU A 46 -13.06 7.91 -8.28
CA LEU A 46 -12.86 8.88 -9.36
C LEU A 46 -14.14 9.69 -9.55
N ARG A 47 -14.01 11.02 -9.58
CA ARG A 47 -15.11 11.96 -9.80
C ARG A 47 -14.83 12.88 -10.99
N PRO A 48 -15.72 12.88 -12.00
CA PRO A 48 -15.78 13.96 -12.97
C PRO A 48 -16.09 15.29 -12.29
N LEU A 49 -15.65 16.39 -12.90
CA LEU A 49 -15.99 17.73 -12.44
C LEU A 49 -17.42 18.12 -12.83
N VAL A 50 -18.02 19.02 -12.06
CA VAL A 50 -19.32 19.61 -12.39
C VAL A 50 -19.18 20.42 -13.68
N GLY A 51 -19.91 20.03 -14.73
CA GLY A 51 -19.77 20.62 -16.08
C GLY A 51 -18.74 19.94 -16.98
N GLU A 52 -18.31 18.71 -16.64
CA GLU A 52 -17.35 17.84 -17.35
C GLU A 52 -15.90 18.33 -17.33
N GLU A 53 -15.66 19.65 -17.37
CA GLU A 53 -14.32 20.23 -17.39
C GLU A 53 -14.24 21.54 -16.59
N TRP A 54 -13.06 21.80 -16.05
CA TRP A 54 -12.69 23.08 -15.46
C TRP A 54 -11.44 23.65 -16.12
N SER A 55 -11.46 24.95 -16.42
CA SER A 55 -10.42 25.59 -17.24
C SER A 55 -9.82 26.83 -16.58
N LEU A 56 -8.50 27.02 -16.70
CA LEU A 56 -7.80 28.28 -16.40
C LEU A 56 -7.34 28.96 -17.69
N PHE A 57 -7.42 30.29 -17.68
CA PHE A 57 -7.02 31.14 -18.80
C PHE A 57 -5.84 32.02 -18.39
N PRO A 58 -4.96 32.42 -19.33
CA PRO A 58 -3.84 33.29 -19.02
C PRO A 58 -4.23 34.75 -18.74
N SER A 59 -5.51 35.11 -18.88
CA SER A 59 -6.03 36.46 -18.66
C SER A 59 -6.45 36.69 -17.21
N ASP A 60 -6.04 37.82 -16.64
CA ASP A 60 -6.49 38.30 -15.32
C ASP A 60 -7.97 38.73 -15.30
N LYS A 61 -8.59 38.91 -16.47
CA LYS A 61 -9.97 39.41 -16.62
C LYS A 61 -11.04 38.31 -16.57
N ARG A 62 -10.66 37.03 -16.53
CA ARG A 62 -11.59 35.89 -16.40
C ARG A 62 -11.20 35.07 -15.17
N LEU A 63 -11.93 35.18 -14.06
CA LEU A 63 -11.69 34.37 -12.85
C LEU A 63 -11.99 32.89 -13.17
N PRO A 64 -11.16 31.90 -12.78
CA PRO A 64 -10.47 31.79 -11.48
C PRO A 64 -8.93 31.90 -11.54
N GLN A 65 -8.29 32.30 -10.43
CA GLN A 65 -6.82 32.30 -10.27
C GLN A 65 -6.29 31.06 -9.54
N ALA A 66 -7.16 30.35 -8.83
CA ALA A 66 -6.90 29.02 -8.31
C ALA A 66 -8.22 28.24 -8.17
N LEU A 67 -8.14 26.93 -8.39
CA LEU A 67 -9.16 25.98 -7.98
C LEU A 67 -8.90 25.54 -6.56
N GLN A 68 -9.95 25.43 -5.77
CA GLN A 68 -9.91 24.64 -4.56
C GLN A 68 -10.93 23.53 -4.68
N ILE A 69 -10.50 22.29 -4.47
CA ILE A 69 -11.38 21.13 -4.42
C ILE A 69 -11.34 20.62 -2.99
N VAL A 70 -12.50 20.53 -2.36
CA VAL A 70 -12.64 20.02 -0.99
C VAL A 70 -13.47 18.75 -1.04
N GLN A 71 -12.94 17.65 -0.51
CA GLN A 71 -13.64 16.38 -0.41
C GLN A 71 -13.63 15.89 1.03
N PRO A 72 -14.67 16.24 1.83
CA PRO A 72 -14.68 15.95 3.25
C PRO A 72 -14.40 14.48 3.60
N GLY A 73 -13.47 14.28 4.54
CA GLY A 73 -13.03 12.97 5.01
C GLY A 73 -12.29 12.15 3.96
N ALA A 74 -11.60 12.80 3.02
CA ALA A 74 -10.59 12.15 2.19
C ALA A 74 -9.22 12.24 2.85
N ASP A 75 -8.49 11.14 2.85
CA ASP A 75 -7.12 11.08 3.37
C ASP A 75 -6.11 11.59 2.34
N PHE A 76 -6.45 11.45 1.05
CA PHE A 76 -5.65 11.92 -0.07
C PHE A 76 -6.53 12.37 -1.24
N MET A 77 -6.00 13.30 -2.02
CA MET A 77 -6.62 13.81 -3.25
C MET A 77 -5.63 13.81 -4.42
N ALA A 78 -6.14 13.52 -5.61
CA ALA A 78 -5.41 13.56 -6.87
C ALA A 78 -6.22 14.30 -7.94
N VAL A 79 -5.58 15.15 -8.74
CA VAL A 79 -6.24 15.91 -9.82
C VAL A 79 -5.78 15.48 -11.21
N ASN A 80 -6.73 15.22 -12.11
CA ASN A 80 -6.42 14.77 -13.47
C ASN A 80 -6.57 15.93 -14.46
N PHE A 81 -5.52 16.19 -15.22
CA PHE A 81 -5.54 17.20 -16.27
C PHE A 81 -5.78 16.56 -17.62
N LYS A 82 -6.82 17.03 -18.31
CA LYS A 82 -7.04 16.72 -19.72
C LYS A 82 -6.04 17.43 -20.62
N GLN A 83 -5.64 18.65 -20.25
CA GLN A 83 -4.74 19.48 -21.05
C GLN A 83 -3.92 20.44 -20.18
N LEU A 84 -2.63 20.59 -20.51
CA LEU A 84 -1.71 21.58 -19.93
C LEU A 84 -0.90 22.24 -21.06
N ASN A 85 -1.38 23.37 -21.57
CA ASN A 85 -0.79 24.14 -22.67
C ASN A 85 -0.15 25.43 -22.15
N LEU A 86 0.82 25.29 -21.25
CA LEU A 86 1.48 26.41 -20.58
C LEU A 86 2.37 27.21 -21.55
N LEU A 87 2.34 28.54 -21.49
CA LEU A 87 3.26 29.38 -22.25
C LEU A 87 4.65 29.39 -21.60
N SER A 88 5.65 29.85 -22.35
CA SER A 88 7.02 29.91 -21.85
C SER A 88 7.13 30.75 -20.58
N GLY A 89 7.65 30.14 -19.51
CA GLY A 89 7.81 30.78 -18.20
C GLY A 89 6.59 30.69 -17.28
N ASP A 90 5.44 30.24 -17.79
CA ASP A 90 4.27 29.97 -16.95
C ASP A 90 4.48 28.72 -16.12
N LYS A 91 3.71 28.59 -15.04
CA LYS A 91 3.68 27.37 -14.23
C LYS A 91 2.31 27.10 -13.65
N VAL A 92 2.04 25.83 -13.37
CA VAL A 92 0.91 25.40 -12.55
C VAL A 92 1.44 24.83 -11.26
N VAL A 93 0.85 25.23 -10.14
CA VAL A 93 1.20 24.75 -8.80
C VAL A 93 0.00 23.99 -8.25
N VAL A 94 0.18 22.69 -8.01
CA VAL A 94 -0.79 21.84 -7.33
C VAL A 94 -0.29 21.62 -5.91
N ARG A 95 -1.04 22.05 -4.90
CA ARG A 95 -0.57 22.08 -3.51
C ARG A 95 -1.68 21.81 -2.51
N ASP A 96 -1.29 21.48 -1.28
CA ASP A 96 -2.21 21.55 -0.14
C ASP A 96 -2.49 23.02 0.25
N PRO A 97 -3.54 23.30 1.04
CA PRO A 97 -3.88 24.65 1.46
C PRO A 97 -2.75 25.40 2.16
N ASN A 98 -1.94 24.70 2.96
CA ASN A 98 -0.86 25.29 3.76
C ASN A 98 0.45 25.41 2.94
N GLY A 99 0.51 24.81 1.74
CA GLY A 99 1.69 24.80 0.89
C GLY A 99 2.85 23.95 1.45
N SER A 100 2.57 23.09 2.43
CA SER A 100 3.55 22.13 2.97
C SER A 100 3.99 21.09 1.94
N MET A 101 3.09 20.77 1.01
CA MET A 101 3.34 19.93 -0.15
C MET A 101 2.90 20.68 -1.41
N SER A 102 3.82 20.82 -2.37
CA SER A 102 3.50 21.44 -3.65
C SER A 102 4.24 20.77 -4.79
N ILE A 103 3.56 20.66 -5.92
CA ILE A 103 4.07 20.11 -7.17
C ILE A 103 3.94 21.20 -8.22
N THR A 104 5.07 21.54 -8.86
CA THR A 104 5.13 22.58 -9.89
C THR A 104 5.27 21.95 -11.27
N VAL A 105 4.37 22.32 -12.16
CA VAL A 105 4.38 21.95 -13.58
C VAL A 105 4.84 23.16 -14.38
N THR A 106 5.71 22.90 -15.35
CA THR A 106 6.26 23.87 -16.30
C THR A 106 6.01 23.36 -17.73
N PRO A 107 6.15 24.19 -18.77
CA PRO A 107 6.01 23.73 -20.15
C PRO A 107 6.87 22.51 -20.49
N ALA A 108 8.04 22.37 -19.86
CA ALA A 108 8.97 21.28 -20.11
C ALA A 108 8.46 19.90 -19.68
N ASN A 109 7.63 19.82 -18.64
CA ASN A 109 7.11 18.55 -18.10
C ASN A 109 5.59 18.36 -18.29
N ALA A 110 4.87 19.40 -18.71
CA ALA A 110 3.41 19.38 -18.89
C ALA A 110 2.91 18.24 -19.80
N SER A 111 3.51 18.07 -20.98
CA SER A 111 3.07 17.05 -21.95
C SER A 111 3.33 15.62 -21.47
N THR A 112 4.46 15.38 -20.80
CA THR A 112 4.79 14.09 -20.19
C THR A 112 3.81 13.73 -19.07
N ILE A 113 3.45 14.72 -18.25
CA ILE A 113 2.52 14.54 -17.13
C ILE A 113 1.11 14.21 -17.63
N VAL A 114 0.58 14.96 -18.61
CA VAL A 114 -0.75 14.71 -19.18
C VAL A 114 -0.81 13.34 -19.84
N LYS A 115 0.19 12.97 -20.65
CA LYS A 115 0.25 11.62 -21.25
C LYS A 115 0.26 10.51 -20.21
N ASN A 116 1.02 10.68 -19.12
CA ASN A 116 1.05 9.70 -18.04
C ASN A 116 -0.30 9.56 -17.32
N THR A 117 -1.14 10.60 -17.31
CA THR A 117 -2.49 10.55 -16.74
C THR A 117 -3.56 10.06 -17.73
N THR A 118 -3.36 10.21 -19.06
CA THR A 118 -4.37 9.92 -20.09
C THR A 118 -4.14 8.64 -20.91
N ASP A 119 -2.89 8.19 -21.15
CA ASP A 119 -2.58 7.18 -22.18
C ASP A 119 -2.63 5.70 -21.73
N ASN A 120 -2.88 5.38 -20.46
CA ASN A 120 -2.97 3.98 -20.06
C ASN A 120 -4.40 3.42 -20.25
N ARG A 121 -4.61 2.79 -21.42
CA ARG A 121 -5.73 1.84 -21.67
C ARG A 121 -5.85 0.73 -20.60
N SER A 122 -4.84 0.55 -19.74
CA SER A 122 -4.93 -0.20 -18.50
C SER A 122 -5.34 0.72 -17.34
N SER A 123 -6.66 0.95 -17.22
CA SER A 123 -7.38 1.51 -16.06
C SER A 123 -6.77 2.77 -15.40
N PRO A 124 -7.35 3.99 -15.57
CA PRO A 124 -6.88 5.21 -14.90
C PRO A 124 -6.74 5.08 -13.37
N HIS A 125 -7.42 4.10 -12.77
CA HIS A 125 -7.39 3.79 -11.34
C HIS A 125 -6.08 3.17 -10.83
N LEU A 126 -5.30 2.49 -11.68
CA LEU A 126 -4.02 1.88 -11.31
C LEU A 126 -2.93 2.93 -11.01
N LEU A 127 -3.09 4.15 -11.55
CA LEU A 127 -2.12 5.25 -11.41
C LEU A 127 -2.39 6.11 -10.17
N LEU A 128 -3.67 6.26 -9.78
CA LEU A 128 -4.13 7.16 -8.72
C LEU A 128 -3.43 6.93 -7.37
N LEU A 129 -3.17 5.68 -7.00
CA LEU A 129 -2.55 5.37 -5.70
C LEU A 129 -1.01 5.31 -5.72
N ARG A 130 -0.37 5.32 -6.91
CA ARG A 130 1.03 4.83 -7.05
C ARG A 130 2.02 5.88 -7.49
N THR A 131 1.65 6.58 -8.53
CA THR A 131 2.55 7.44 -9.32
C THR A 131 1.81 8.66 -9.81
N HIS A 132 0.59 8.86 -9.30
CA HIS A 132 -0.22 9.97 -9.72
C HIS A 132 0.56 11.25 -9.39
N PRO A 133 0.95 12.02 -10.42
CA PRO A 133 1.91 13.11 -10.26
C PRO A 133 1.40 14.22 -9.35
N PHE A 134 0.10 14.20 -9.03
CA PHE A 134 -0.60 15.16 -8.19
C PHE A 134 -1.30 14.56 -6.98
N LEU A 135 -0.83 13.43 -6.43
CA LEU A 135 -1.39 12.90 -5.19
C LEU A 135 -0.90 13.72 -3.99
N LEU A 136 -1.83 14.32 -3.26
CA LEU A 136 -1.59 15.14 -2.08
C LEU A 136 -2.30 14.55 -0.86
N LYS A 137 -1.69 14.68 0.32
CA LYS A 137 -2.31 14.30 1.59
C LYS A 137 -3.36 15.33 2.01
N GLY A 138 -4.47 14.84 2.54
CA GLY A 138 -5.57 15.62 3.08
C GLY A 138 -6.77 15.70 2.15
N GLU A 139 -7.81 16.35 2.66
CA GLU A 139 -9.12 16.45 2.03
C GLU A 139 -9.29 17.67 1.11
N THR A 140 -8.21 18.43 0.88
CA THR A 140 -8.24 19.62 0.04
C THR A 140 -7.02 19.69 -0.86
N VAL A 141 -7.27 19.98 -2.14
CA VAL A 141 -6.24 20.32 -3.13
C VAL A 141 -6.50 21.69 -3.72
N VAL A 142 -5.43 22.45 -3.91
CA VAL A 142 -5.43 23.74 -4.58
C VAL A 142 -4.65 23.63 -5.89
N VAL A 143 -5.27 24.00 -7.01
CA VAL A 143 -4.64 24.06 -8.33
C VAL A 143 -4.54 25.53 -8.74
N GLU A 144 -3.32 26.05 -8.87
CA GLU A 144 -3.06 27.45 -9.15
C GLU A 144 -2.28 27.60 -10.46
N TYR A 145 -2.71 28.53 -11.32
CA TYR A 145 -1.95 28.92 -12.50
C TYR A 145 -1.23 30.23 -12.24
N VAL A 146 0.08 30.23 -12.48
CA VAL A 146 0.96 31.38 -12.25
C VAL A 146 1.56 31.81 -13.59
N PRO A 147 1.03 32.88 -14.21
CA PRO A 147 1.57 33.40 -15.47
C PRO A 147 2.94 34.05 -15.26
N SER A 148 3.80 33.99 -16.28
CA SER A 148 5.05 34.74 -16.30
C SER A 148 4.82 36.24 -16.49
N VAL A 149 5.82 37.06 -16.14
CA VAL A 149 5.80 38.51 -16.44
C VAL A 149 5.61 38.76 -17.94
N MET A 150 6.19 37.90 -18.79
CA MET A 150 6.06 38.01 -20.23
C MET A 150 4.62 37.71 -20.68
N THR A 151 3.98 36.70 -20.09
CA THR A 151 2.57 36.35 -20.34
C THR A 151 1.60 37.46 -19.90
N LEU A 152 1.93 38.18 -18.82
CA LEU A 152 1.13 39.32 -18.34
C LEU A 152 1.34 40.60 -19.16
N MET A 153 2.52 40.79 -19.76
CA MET A 153 2.93 42.03 -20.42
C MET A 153 2.79 42.03 -21.95
N LEU A 154 2.64 40.86 -22.58
CA LEU A 154 2.52 40.77 -24.04
C LEU A 154 1.10 41.18 -24.50
N PRO A 155 0.94 42.26 -25.31
CA PRO A 155 -0.33 42.61 -25.94
C PRO A 155 -0.68 41.67 -27.11
N THR A 156 0.27 40.84 -27.51
CA THR A 156 0.24 40.03 -28.72
C THR A 156 -0.60 38.77 -28.52
N VAL A 157 -1.79 38.86 -29.10
CA VAL A 157 -2.75 37.81 -29.45
C VAL A 157 -3.88 37.64 -28.42
N ARG A 158 -4.88 38.53 -28.49
CA ARG A 158 -6.19 38.39 -27.83
C ARG A 158 -6.77 36.97 -27.99
N SER A 159 -6.55 36.30 -29.13
CA SER A 159 -7.03 34.94 -29.38
C SER A 159 -6.30 33.82 -28.62
N LEU A 160 -5.14 34.08 -27.99
CA LEU A 160 -4.47 33.13 -27.08
C LEU A 160 -5.02 33.24 -25.66
N HIS A 161 -5.42 34.43 -25.23
CA HIS A 161 -6.08 34.65 -23.93
C HIS A 161 -7.49 34.07 -23.84
N ASP A 162 -8.11 33.80 -24.99
CA ASP A 162 -9.41 33.13 -25.10
C ASP A 162 -9.32 31.59 -25.06
N LYS A 163 -8.11 31.02 -25.06
CA LYS A 163 -7.90 29.57 -24.99
C LYS A 163 -7.48 29.14 -23.58
N PRO A 164 -7.99 27.99 -23.08
CA PRO A 164 -7.59 27.49 -21.78
C PRO A 164 -6.16 26.93 -21.82
N VAL A 165 -5.35 27.33 -20.84
CA VAL A 165 -3.97 26.85 -20.63
C VAL A 165 -3.93 25.65 -19.69
N VAL A 166 -4.92 25.50 -18.82
CA VAL A 166 -5.13 24.34 -17.97
C VAL A 166 -6.55 23.87 -18.19
N VAL A 167 -6.74 22.58 -18.48
CA VAL A 167 -8.04 21.93 -18.49
C VAL A 167 -7.95 20.70 -17.60
N MET A 168 -8.79 20.67 -16.58
CA MET A 168 -8.96 19.57 -15.64
C MET A 168 -10.31 18.91 -15.93
N ASP A 169 -10.38 17.58 -15.92
CA ASP A 169 -11.64 16.85 -16.24
C ASP A 169 -12.20 16.09 -15.02
N SER A 170 -11.33 15.72 -14.09
CA SER A 170 -11.69 14.88 -12.96
C SER A 170 -10.71 15.03 -11.82
N TYR A 171 -11.14 14.58 -10.65
CA TYR A 171 -10.27 14.36 -9.51
C TYR A 171 -10.60 13.00 -8.91
N ALA A 172 -9.64 12.43 -8.21
CA ALA A 172 -9.85 11.27 -7.37
C ALA A 172 -9.60 11.62 -5.92
N TYR A 173 -10.28 10.89 -5.05
CA TYR A 173 -9.96 10.91 -3.63
C TYR A 173 -9.88 9.49 -3.09
N ILE A 174 -9.06 9.35 -2.06
CA ILE A 174 -8.84 8.10 -1.35
C ILE A 174 -9.41 8.27 0.04
N LYS A 175 -10.19 7.29 0.46
CA LYS A 175 -10.61 7.13 1.85
C LYS A 175 -10.06 5.81 2.35
N TYR A 176 -9.34 5.84 3.46
CA TYR A 176 -9.11 4.63 4.22
C TYR A 176 -10.40 4.26 4.94
N SER A 177 -10.71 2.98 5.04
CA SER A 177 -11.91 2.55 5.75
C SER A 177 -11.76 2.91 7.23
N PRO A 178 -12.62 3.77 7.82
CA PRO A 178 -12.68 3.89 9.27
C PRO A 178 -13.24 2.57 9.78
N ARG A 179 -12.45 1.81 10.56
CA ARG A 179 -12.94 0.54 11.08
C ARG A 179 -14.11 0.81 12.04
N SER A 180 -15.24 0.16 11.79
CA SER A 180 -16.36 0.05 12.71
C SER A 180 -15.88 -0.64 13.99
N GLY A 181 -15.55 0.14 15.01
CA GLY A 181 -15.14 -0.36 16.32
C GLY A 181 -14.46 0.73 17.16
N ALA A 182 -15.30 1.54 17.82
CA ALA A 182 -14.97 2.49 18.90
C ALA A 182 -14.26 3.80 18.52
N SER A 183 -15.08 4.84 18.30
CA SER A 183 -14.82 6.12 18.97
C SER A 183 -14.88 5.85 20.48
N PHE A 184 -13.73 5.95 21.16
CA PHE A 184 -13.47 6.37 22.55
C PHE A 184 -12.09 5.80 22.91
N GLY A 185 -11.12 6.68 23.17
CA GLY A 185 -9.68 6.42 23.37
C GLY A 185 -9.23 4.98 23.66
N GLY A 186 -8.36 4.45 22.80
CA GLY A 186 -7.64 3.20 23.06
C GLY A 186 -7.16 2.51 21.78
N VAL A 187 -5.92 2.82 21.38
CA VAL A 187 -4.96 2.05 20.57
C VAL A 187 -5.49 1.28 19.34
N ASP A 188 -5.01 1.70 18.15
CA ASP A 188 -5.35 1.15 16.82
C ASP A 188 -5.23 -0.38 16.73
N THR A 189 -6.17 -1.05 16.06
CA THR A 189 -6.27 -2.53 16.00
C THR A 189 -5.29 -3.22 15.02
N GLU A 190 -4.13 -2.62 14.83
CA GLU A 190 -2.83 -3.20 14.45
C GLU A 190 -1.85 -2.12 14.89
N SER A 191 -1.41 -2.25 16.14
CA SER A 191 -1.03 -1.09 16.93
C SER A 191 0.47 -0.87 16.87
N THR A 192 0.88 0.37 16.62
CA THR A 192 2.00 0.97 17.35
C THR A 192 1.95 0.51 18.80
N ILE A 193 2.99 -0.19 19.23
CA ILE A 193 3.04 -0.81 20.54
C ILE A 193 3.47 0.27 21.53
N GLY A 194 2.58 0.61 22.46
CA GLY A 194 2.80 1.67 23.43
C GLY A 194 2.44 3.06 22.90
N ALA A 195 3.04 4.11 23.48
CA ALA A 195 2.62 5.49 23.20
C ALA A 195 3.32 6.14 21.99
N THR A 196 4.39 5.54 21.49
CA THR A 196 5.25 6.12 20.44
C THR A 196 5.61 5.08 19.41
N ASP A 197 5.45 5.43 18.14
CA ASP A 197 5.97 4.65 17.01
C ASP A 197 7.49 4.83 16.91
N GLU A 198 8.23 3.73 16.97
CA GLU A 198 9.67 3.67 16.83
C GLU A 198 10.13 3.08 15.49
N ALA A 199 9.20 2.74 14.59
CA ALA A 199 9.53 2.42 13.22
C ALA A 199 10.22 3.62 12.56
N LYS A 200 11.20 3.33 11.70
CA LYS A 200 11.94 4.35 10.95
C LYS A 200 12.02 3.98 9.50
N GLU A 201 12.09 4.98 8.64
CA GLU A 201 12.22 4.80 7.20
C GLU A 201 13.42 3.90 6.89
N ALA A 202 13.26 2.96 5.96
CA ALA A 202 14.28 1.96 5.65
C ALA A 202 15.63 2.60 5.30
N ILE A 203 15.60 3.77 4.65
CA ILE A 203 16.79 4.55 4.26
C ILE A 203 17.65 4.97 5.46
N CYS A 204 17.06 5.14 6.65
CA CYS A 204 17.77 5.42 7.91
C CYS A 204 18.79 4.33 8.24
N TYR A 205 18.48 3.07 7.90
CA TYR A 205 19.31 1.91 8.22
C TYR A 205 20.41 1.66 7.18
N ARG A 206 20.40 2.35 6.04
CA ARG A 206 21.38 2.16 4.96
C ARG A 206 22.83 2.31 5.44
N LYS A 207 23.09 3.24 6.35
CA LYS A 207 24.43 3.48 6.92
C LYS A 207 24.63 2.83 8.29
N THR A 208 23.60 2.83 9.14
CA THR A 208 23.71 2.38 10.53
C THR A 208 23.61 0.86 10.67
N GLN A 209 22.82 0.19 9.82
CA GLN A 209 22.60 -1.25 9.83
C GLN A 209 22.53 -1.81 8.38
N PRO A 210 23.64 -1.79 7.62
CA PRO A 210 23.63 -2.06 6.18
C PRO A 210 23.16 -3.47 5.81
N LYS A 211 23.36 -4.48 6.67
CA LYS A 211 22.86 -5.84 6.44
C LYS A 211 21.33 -5.91 6.53
N MET A 212 20.76 -5.22 7.50
CA MET A 212 19.31 -5.11 7.69
C MET A 212 18.66 -4.41 6.49
N TYR A 213 19.23 -3.27 6.09
CA TYR A 213 18.77 -2.54 4.89
C TYR A 213 18.91 -3.38 3.62
N ALA A 214 20.03 -4.09 3.43
CA ALA A 214 20.22 -4.96 2.27
C ALA A 214 19.16 -6.07 2.16
N LYS A 215 18.66 -6.57 3.29
CA LYS A 215 17.58 -7.58 3.33
C LYS A 215 16.22 -6.95 3.09
N ALA A 216 15.98 -5.76 3.63
CA ALA A 216 14.76 -5.00 3.39
C ALA A 216 14.52 -4.71 1.90
N ARG A 217 15.55 -4.67 1.04
CA ARG A 217 15.41 -4.52 -0.42
C ARG A 217 14.51 -5.57 -1.06
N ALA A 218 14.49 -6.79 -0.55
CA ALA A 218 13.66 -7.89 -1.04
C ALA A 218 12.17 -7.77 -0.66
N VAL A 219 11.81 -6.79 0.18
CA VAL A 219 10.43 -6.49 0.58
C VAL A 219 9.79 -5.55 -0.44
N ALA A 220 8.56 -5.88 -0.82
CA ALA A 220 7.74 -5.16 -1.76
C ALA A 220 6.47 -4.62 -1.10
N ARG A 221 6.06 -3.44 -1.54
CA ARG A 221 4.73 -2.91 -1.30
C ARG A 221 3.75 -3.63 -2.23
N LEU A 222 2.67 -4.15 -1.65
CA LEU A 222 1.57 -4.78 -2.37
C LEU A 222 0.31 -3.92 -2.32
N MET A 223 -0.28 -3.70 -3.48
CA MET A 223 -1.56 -3.00 -3.62
C MET A 223 -2.46 -3.87 -4.46
N ILE A 224 -3.43 -4.49 -3.82
CA ILE A 224 -4.22 -5.59 -4.38
C ILE A 224 -5.63 -5.08 -4.62
N ARG A 225 -6.10 -5.17 -5.86
CA ARG A 225 -7.48 -4.79 -6.16
C ARG A 225 -8.41 -5.84 -5.58
N THR A 226 -9.41 -5.43 -4.82
CA THR A 226 -10.43 -6.31 -4.27
C THR A 226 -11.73 -6.20 -5.06
N GLU A 227 -12.49 -7.28 -5.13
CA GLU A 227 -13.81 -7.24 -5.77
C GLU A 227 -14.77 -6.44 -4.89
N PRO A 228 -15.50 -5.45 -5.45
CA PRO A 228 -16.57 -4.78 -4.72
C PRO A 228 -17.72 -5.77 -4.50
N GLU A 229 -18.18 -5.91 -3.26
CA GLU A 229 -19.34 -6.72 -2.93
C GLU A 229 -20.60 -5.98 -3.39
N GLN A 230 -21.06 -6.28 -4.62
CA GLN A 230 -22.30 -5.84 -5.29
C GLN A 230 -22.52 -4.32 -5.43
N THR A 231 -22.62 -3.88 -6.69
CA THR A 231 -22.77 -2.47 -7.09
C THR A 231 -24.23 -1.99 -7.01
N SER A 232 -24.50 -0.95 -6.23
CA SER A 232 -25.62 -0.04 -6.48
C SER A 232 -25.10 1.25 -7.11
N VAL A 233 -25.70 1.58 -8.25
CA VAL A 233 -25.45 2.70 -9.16
C VAL A 233 -25.17 4.03 -8.43
N THR A 234 -23.92 4.49 -8.47
CA THR A 234 -23.58 5.91 -8.28
C THR A 234 -22.70 6.36 -9.45
N SER A 235 -22.81 7.63 -9.83
CA SER A 235 -22.23 8.24 -11.03
C SER A 235 -20.69 8.41 -11.01
N GLY A 236 -19.96 7.55 -10.29
CA GLY A 236 -18.50 7.58 -10.16
C GLY A 236 -17.90 6.19 -10.23
N GLN A 237 -16.72 6.07 -10.83
CA GLN A 237 -15.96 4.82 -10.85
C GLN A 237 -15.31 4.61 -9.48
N VAL A 238 -15.71 3.56 -8.76
CA VAL A 238 -15.20 3.20 -7.43
C VAL A 238 -14.36 1.94 -7.55
N THR A 239 -13.16 1.96 -6.98
CA THR A 239 -12.30 0.78 -6.87
C THR A 239 -11.84 0.59 -5.43
N SER A 240 -11.82 -0.66 -4.98
CA SER A 240 -11.39 -1.05 -3.65
C SER A 240 -10.02 -1.71 -3.71
N TRP A 241 -9.16 -1.33 -2.77
CA TRP A 241 -7.78 -1.77 -2.70
C TRP A 241 -7.43 -2.22 -1.28
N GLY A 242 -6.81 -3.39 -1.18
CA GLY A 242 -6.12 -3.83 0.02
C GLY A 242 -4.64 -3.48 -0.05
N PHE A 243 -4.09 -3.03 1.06
CA PHE A 243 -2.65 -2.80 1.20
C PHE A 243 -2.05 -3.91 2.02
N CYS A 244 -0.95 -4.45 1.52
CA CYS A 244 -0.18 -5.45 2.23
C CYS A 244 1.30 -5.29 1.91
N THR A 245 2.10 -6.05 2.64
CA THR A 245 3.51 -6.24 2.37
C THR A 245 3.73 -7.66 1.84
N GLY A 246 4.67 -7.81 0.92
CA GLY A 246 5.15 -9.12 0.47
C GLY A 246 6.65 -9.09 0.26
N TRP A 247 7.28 -10.24 0.08
CA TRP A 247 8.73 -10.28 -0.06
C TRP A 247 9.23 -11.48 -0.85
N LEU A 248 10.36 -11.29 -1.53
CA LEU A 248 10.95 -12.29 -2.42
C LEU A 248 11.49 -13.47 -1.62
N ILE A 249 10.97 -14.66 -1.92
CA ILE A 249 11.33 -15.91 -1.26
C ILE A 249 12.11 -16.81 -2.22
N GLY A 250 13.36 -17.12 -1.85
CA GLY A 250 14.26 -17.91 -2.70
C GLY A 250 14.59 -17.24 -4.04
N ARG A 251 15.22 -17.99 -4.95
CA ARG A 251 15.58 -17.49 -6.28
C ARG A 251 14.37 -17.30 -7.19
N GLY A 252 14.48 -16.33 -8.10
CA GLY A 252 13.46 -16.02 -9.10
C GLY A 252 12.43 -15.00 -8.61
N ASN A 253 11.19 -15.18 -9.07
CA ASN A 253 10.14 -14.16 -8.98
C ASN A 253 8.97 -14.61 -8.09
N HIS A 254 9.27 -15.28 -6.99
CA HIS A 254 8.26 -15.74 -6.03
C HIS A 254 8.18 -14.76 -4.86
N LEU A 255 6.96 -14.35 -4.52
CA LEU A 255 6.66 -13.54 -3.34
C LEU A 255 5.86 -14.38 -2.36
N ILE A 256 6.01 -14.09 -1.08
CA ILE A 256 5.07 -14.55 -0.05
C ILE A 256 4.44 -13.34 0.64
N THR A 257 3.17 -13.47 1.03
CA THR A 257 2.35 -12.51 1.78
C THR A 257 1.28 -13.29 2.56
N ASN A 258 0.34 -12.62 3.24
CA ASN A 258 -0.74 -13.32 3.92
C ASN A 258 -1.85 -13.80 2.97
N TYR A 259 -2.57 -14.85 3.35
CA TYR A 259 -3.77 -15.29 2.64
C TYR A 259 -4.88 -14.23 2.72
N HIS A 260 -5.07 -13.60 3.88
CA HIS A 260 -6.11 -12.59 4.05
C HIS A 260 -5.93 -11.37 3.13
N CYS A 261 -4.70 -11.08 2.68
CA CYS A 261 -4.41 -10.05 1.69
C CYS A 261 -4.98 -10.38 0.30
N VAL A 262 -5.04 -11.66 -0.06
CA VAL A 262 -5.40 -12.11 -1.41
C VAL A 262 -6.76 -12.81 -1.49
N LYS A 263 -7.39 -13.17 -0.36
CA LYS A 263 -8.66 -13.94 -0.33
C LYS A 263 -9.78 -13.34 -1.20
N ASN A 264 -9.87 -12.01 -1.23
CA ASN A 264 -10.86 -11.21 -1.95
C ASN A 264 -10.29 -10.49 -3.18
N ALA A 265 -9.06 -10.84 -3.59
CA ALA A 265 -8.41 -10.19 -4.72
C ALA A 265 -9.15 -10.49 -6.03
N ALA A 266 -9.40 -9.45 -6.82
CA ALA A 266 -10.07 -9.54 -8.10
C ALA A 266 -9.27 -10.38 -9.09
N ALA A 267 -9.89 -11.45 -9.61
CA ALA A 267 -9.27 -12.32 -10.60
C ALA A 267 -9.44 -11.72 -12.00
N VAL A 268 -8.35 -11.62 -12.77
CA VAL A 268 -8.37 -11.06 -14.14
C VAL A 268 -8.47 -12.16 -15.20
N GLU A 269 -7.97 -13.37 -14.90
CA GLU A 269 -8.04 -14.55 -15.78
C GLU A 269 -8.17 -15.82 -14.94
N ARG A 270 -9.11 -16.71 -15.29
CA ARG A 270 -9.08 -18.12 -14.88
C ARG A 270 -8.09 -18.82 -15.80
N SER A 271 -6.98 -19.33 -15.28
CA SER A 271 -6.05 -20.09 -16.10
C SER A 271 -6.74 -21.34 -16.65
N VAL A 272 -6.70 -21.50 -17.97
CA VAL A 272 -7.00 -22.78 -18.63
C VAL A 272 -5.89 -23.75 -18.21
N GLN A 273 -6.21 -24.75 -17.39
CA GLN A 273 -5.29 -25.85 -17.13
C GLN A 273 -4.99 -26.58 -18.45
N PRO A 274 -3.73 -26.93 -18.76
CA PRO A 274 -3.45 -27.93 -19.77
C PRO A 274 -3.99 -29.27 -19.26
N SER A 275 -4.90 -29.87 -20.00
CA SER A 275 -5.42 -31.21 -19.78
C SER A 275 -4.31 -32.26 -19.93
N LEU A 276 -3.57 -32.51 -18.85
CA LEU A 276 -2.79 -33.73 -18.72
C LEU A 276 -3.71 -34.84 -18.22
N HIS A 277 -4.05 -35.75 -19.12
CA HIS A 277 -4.72 -37.02 -18.80
C HIS A 277 -4.07 -37.69 -17.59
N ARG A 278 -4.76 -37.68 -16.44
CA ARG A 278 -4.52 -38.63 -15.37
C ARG A 278 -5.66 -39.63 -15.40
N LYS A 279 -5.32 -40.87 -15.78
CA LYS A 279 -6.18 -42.06 -15.68
C LYS A 279 -6.81 -42.10 -14.29
N GLU A 280 -8.14 -42.19 -14.24
CA GLU A 280 -8.85 -42.68 -13.08
C GLU A 280 -8.32 -44.06 -12.75
N VAL A 281 -7.71 -44.20 -11.58
CA VAL A 281 -7.54 -45.49 -10.93
C VAL A 281 -8.48 -45.46 -9.75
N SER A 282 -9.57 -46.18 -9.89
CA SER A 282 -10.50 -46.52 -8.82
C SER A 282 -9.79 -47.39 -7.79
N THR A 283 -9.64 -46.91 -6.57
CA THR A 283 -9.55 -47.77 -5.40
C THR A 283 -10.51 -47.23 -4.35
N ASP A 284 -11.76 -47.66 -4.48
CA ASP A 284 -12.67 -47.83 -3.36
C ASP A 284 -11.94 -48.59 -2.25
N PHE A 285 -11.72 -47.97 -1.10
CA PHE A 285 -11.72 -48.62 0.23
C PHE A 285 -11.53 -47.54 1.32
N LEU A 286 -12.64 -46.91 1.72
CA LEU A 286 -12.76 -46.19 2.99
C LEU A 286 -13.99 -46.74 3.74
N PRO A 287 -13.87 -47.22 4.99
CA PRO A 287 -15.05 -47.46 5.82
C PRO A 287 -15.68 -46.13 6.26
N ARG A 288 -17.01 -46.10 6.14
CA ARG A 288 -17.95 -45.01 6.43
C ARG A 288 -17.87 -44.45 7.86
N VAL A 289 -17.02 -43.45 8.11
CA VAL A 289 -17.06 -42.70 9.40
C VAL A 289 -17.09 -41.17 9.26
N ILE A 290 -16.98 -40.58 8.05
CA ILE A 290 -16.87 -39.11 7.91
C ILE A 290 -18.20 -38.41 7.53
N SER A 291 -19.33 -39.10 7.40
CA SER A 291 -20.60 -38.46 6.98
C SER A 291 -21.55 -38.03 8.11
N ARG A 292 -21.07 -37.85 9.36
CA ARG A 292 -21.93 -37.45 10.49
C ARG A 292 -21.35 -36.38 11.44
N ILE A 293 -20.38 -35.57 11.01
CA ILE A 293 -19.73 -34.61 11.92
C ILE A 293 -19.93 -33.12 11.58
N TRP A 294 -20.36 -32.70 10.38
CA TRP A 294 -20.67 -31.27 10.16
C TRP A 294 -21.85 -31.00 9.20
N PRO A 295 -22.87 -30.23 9.62
CA PRO A 295 -23.75 -29.51 8.71
C PRO A 295 -23.02 -28.24 8.22
N GLN A 296 -22.82 -28.14 6.91
CA GLN A 296 -22.47 -26.92 6.15
C GLN A 296 -21.29 -26.07 6.65
N ALA A 297 -20.06 -26.60 6.53
CA ALA A 297 -18.88 -25.75 6.34
C ALA A 297 -18.38 -25.98 4.90
N THR A 298 -18.89 -25.18 3.96
CA THR A 298 -18.35 -25.11 2.61
C THR A 298 -17.04 -24.32 2.66
N SER A 299 -15.89 -24.99 2.71
CA SER A 299 -14.61 -24.36 2.41
C SER A 299 -14.71 -23.68 1.05
N PRO A 300 -14.30 -22.41 0.88
CA PRO A 300 -14.26 -21.77 -0.43
C PRO A 300 -13.44 -22.63 -1.40
N PRO A 301 -13.86 -22.78 -2.67
CA PRO A 301 -13.11 -23.57 -3.64
C PRO A 301 -11.67 -23.05 -3.73
N ASN A 302 -10.70 -23.96 -3.62
CA ASN A 302 -9.26 -23.68 -3.74
C ASN A 302 -9.00 -22.80 -4.98
N LYS A 303 -8.61 -21.52 -4.77
CA LYS A 303 -8.48 -20.52 -5.84
C LYS A 303 -7.05 -20.46 -6.42
N THR A 304 -6.27 -21.52 -6.25
CA THR A 304 -4.90 -21.60 -6.80
C THR A 304 -4.88 -21.53 -8.32
N GLY A 305 -3.81 -20.95 -8.87
CA GLY A 305 -3.63 -20.77 -10.32
C GLY A 305 -4.35 -19.55 -10.93
N ARG A 306 -5.14 -18.79 -10.15
CA ARG A 306 -5.73 -17.53 -10.64
C ARG A 306 -4.69 -16.43 -10.78
N VAL A 307 -4.90 -15.54 -11.75
CA VAL A 307 -4.15 -14.29 -11.89
C VAL A 307 -4.95 -13.17 -11.24
N VAL A 308 -4.35 -12.44 -10.31
CA VAL A 308 -4.99 -11.32 -9.61
C VAL A 308 -4.33 -10.00 -10.00
N GLU A 309 -5.12 -8.93 -9.97
CA GLU A 309 -4.64 -7.57 -10.16
C GLU A 309 -3.98 -7.08 -8.86
N ALA A 310 -2.66 -7.01 -8.88
CA ALA A 310 -1.87 -6.60 -7.74
C ALA A 310 -0.62 -5.88 -8.23
N VAL A 311 -0.38 -4.67 -7.73
CA VAL A 311 0.94 -4.05 -7.94
C VAL A 311 1.93 -4.52 -6.92
N VAL A 312 3.10 -4.82 -7.47
CA VAL A 312 4.30 -5.15 -6.74
C VAL A 312 5.30 -4.02 -6.98
N SER A 313 5.58 -3.25 -5.93
CA SER A 313 6.58 -2.18 -5.97
C SER A 313 7.76 -2.49 -5.06
N PHE A 314 8.98 -2.47 -5.59
CA PHE A 314 10.20 -2.61 -4.79
C PHE A 314 10.86 -1.26 -4.59
N MET A 315 11.70 -1.14 -3.55
CA MET A 315 12.43 0.10 -3.23
C MET A 315 11.53 1.33 -3.07
N ALA A 316 10.27 1.13 -2.71
CA ALA A 316 9.36 2.22 -2.34
C ALA A 316 9.77 2.74 -0.96
N GLU A 317 10.81 3.58 -0.89
CA GLU A 317 11.37 4.14 0.33
C GLU A 317 11.58 5.65 0.16
N THR A 318 11.64 6.38 1.27
CA THR A 318 11.90 7.83 1.26
C THR A 318 13.32 8.13 0.77
N LYS A 319 13.54 9.35 0.27
CA LYS A 319 14.88 9.76 -0.21
C LYS A 319 15.82 9.98 0.96
N THR A 320 15.30 10.45 2.09
CA THR A 320 16.07 10.73 3.30
C THR A 320 15.37 10.24 4.57
N CYS A 321 16.17 10.05 5.64
CA CYS A 321 15.71 9.65 6.97
C CYS A 321 14.98 10.77 7.74
N ARG A 322 14.74 11.93 7.11
CA ARG A 322 14.05 13.08 7.73
C ARG A 322 12.71 13.37 7.05
N GLU A 323 12.46 12.75 5.92
CA GLU A 323 11.21 12.89 5.18
C GLU A 323 10.26 11.84 5.71
N THR A 324 9.08 12.27 6.19
CA THR A 324 7.96 11.36 6.37
C THR A 324 7.39 11.08 4.99
N GLY A 325 7.65 9.87 4.49
CA GLY A 325 7.18 9.45 3.19
C GLY A 325 5.66 9.38 3.16
N TYR A 326 5.00 10.04 2.21
CA TYR A 326 3.56 9.93 2.03
C TYR A 326 3.23 9.03 0.83
N MET A 327 2.03 8.43 0.83
CA MET A 327 1.45 7.85 -0.39
C MET A 327 1.45 8.91 -1.50
N GLY A 328 2.20 8.69 -2.58
CA GLY A 328 2.16 9.55 -3.76
C GLY A 328 3.49 10.10 -4.26
N GLU A 329 4.58 10.03 -3.50
CA GLU A 329 5.88 10.12 -4.16
C GLU A 329 6.02 8.90 -5.09
N GLN A 330 6.57 9.10 -6.30
CA GLN A 330 7.02 8.01 -7.18
C GLN A 330 8.23 7.29 -6.55
N VAL A 331 8.03 6.71 -5.35
CA VAL A 331 9.03 5.95 -4.66
C VAL A 331 9.00 4.50 -5.14
N GLY A 332 10.20 4.02 -5.45
CA GLY A 332 10.40 2.65 -5.90
C GLY A 332 10.08 2.39 -7.36
N VAL A 333 10.08 1.11 -7.68
CA VAL A 333 9.96 0.57 -9.04
C VAL A 333 8.81 -0.42 -9.05
N VAL A 334 7.81 -0.16 -9.88
CA VAL A 334 6.70 -1.10 -10.13
C VAL A 334 7.20 -2.18 -11.09
N GLU A 335 7.36 -3.39 -10.56
CA GLU A 335 7.87 -4.51 -11.34
C GLU A 335 6.76 -5.31 -12.02
N ALA A 336 5.54 -5.25 -11.49
CA ALA A 336 4.38 -5.97 -12.01
C ALA A 336 3.07 -5.33 -11.56
N THR A 337 2.03 -5.47 -12.38
CA THR A 337 0.63 -5.13 -12.05
C THR A 337 -0.27 -6.36 -11.89
N ARG A 338 0.29 -7.56 -12.07
CA ARG A 338 -0.41 -8.84 -11.95
C ARG A 338 0.48 -9.85 -11.25
N VAL A 339 -0.14 -10.74 -10.48
CA VAL A 339 0.53 -11.88 -9.84
C VAL A 339 -0.32 -13.14 -10.02
N ALA A 340 0.33 -14.29 -10.18
CA ALA A 340 -0.34 -15.58 -10.17
C ALA A 340 -0.28 -16.19 -8.76
N VAL A 341 -1.40 -16.67 -8.23
CA VAL A 341 -1.43 -17.36 -6.94
C VAL A 341 -0.93 -18.80 -7.14
N VAL A 342 0.23 -19.14 -6.56
CA VAL A 342 0.84 -20.47 -6.68
C VAL A 342 0.20 -21.43 -5.67
N THR A 343 0.19 -21.04 -4.40
CA THR A 343 -0.52 -21.75 -3.32
C THR A 343 -1.01 -20.77 -2.28
N GLU A 344 -2.08 -21.13 -1.58
CA GLU A 344 -2.59 -20.39 -0.42
C GLU A 344 -2.96 -21.38 0.70
N ASN A 345 -2.86 -20.93 1.95
CA ASN A 345 -3.23 -21.70 3.13
C ASN A 345 -3.94 -20.76 4.12
N PRO A 346 -5.25 -20.92 4.34
CA PRO A 346 -6.00 -20.09 5.28
C PRO A 346 -5.64 -20.36 6.75
N ASP A 347 -5.26 -21.59 7.10
CA ASP A 347 -4.94 -21.98 8.49
C ASP A 347 -3.61 -21.39 8.97
N LEU A 348 -2.65 -21.26 8.04
CA LEU A 348 -1.35 -20.63 8.27
C LEU A 348 -1.29 -19.19 7.74
N ASP A 349 -2.43 -18.66 7.31
CA ASP A 349 -2.61 -17.33 6.73
C ASP A 349 -1.47 -16.87 5.81
N TYR A 350 -1.10 -17.69 4.83
CA TYR A 350 -0.07 -17.34 3.85
C TYR A 350 -0.51 -17.61 2.41
N ALA A 351 0.04 -16.83 1.48
CA ALA A 351 -0.06 -17.06 0.05
C ALA A 351 1.31 -16.94 -0.61
N LEU A 352 1.67 -17.94 -1.40
CA LEU A 352 2.81 -17.91 -2.31
C LEU A 352 2.35 -17.42 -3.68
N LEU A 353 2.97 -16.36 -4.17
CA LEU A 353 2.64 -15.68 -5.40
C LEU A 353 3.82 -15.78 -6.38
N ARG A 354 3.52 -15.80 -7.68
CA ARG A 354 4.50 -15.60 -8.75
C ARG A 354 4.27 -14.23 -9.39
N VAL A 355 5.29 -13.39 -9.37
CA VAL A 355 5.25 -12.05 -9.95
C VAL A 355 5.29 -12.15 -11.46
N LEU A 356 4.25 -11.63 -12.13
CA LEU A 356 4.19 -11.55 -13.59
C LEU A 356 4.83 -10.22 -14.01
N SER A 357 6.16 -10.19 -14.05
CA SER A 357 6.90 -8.95 -14.28
C SER A 357 6.59 -8.33 -15.64
N ASN A 358 6.52 -7.01 -15.68
CA ASN A 358 6.40 -6.21 -16.90
C ASN A 358 7.56 -6.47 -17.87
N ASN A 359 8.72 -6.90 -17.34
CA ASN A 359 9.81 -7.46 -18.13
C ASN A 359 9.91 -8.96 -17.84
N SER A 360 9.43 -9.80 -18.74
CA SER A 360 9.37 -11.26 -18.54
C SER A 360 10.75 -11.91 -18.35
N ALA A 361 11.85 -11.24 -18.72
CA ALA A 361 13.21 -11.70 -18.49
C ALA A 361 13.81 -11.25 -17.15
N ALA A 362 13.09 -10.45 -16.35
CA ALA A 362 13.59 -9.95 -15.08
C ALA A 362 13.72 -11.07 -14.03
N ASP A 363 14.90 -11.21 -13.42
CA ASP A 363 15.11 -11.98 -12.19
C ASP A 363 15.10 -11.00 -11.00
N LEU A 364 13.96 -10.91 -10.34
CA LEU A 364 13.74 -9.98 -9.22
C LEU A 364 14.58 -10.37 -8.00
N GLY A 365 14.73 -11.68 -7.74
CA GLY A 365 15.62 -12.20 -6.70
C GLY A 365 17.08 -11.81 -6.92
N ARG A 366 17.54 -11.70 -8.17
CA ARG A 366 18.88 -11.17 -8.50
C ARG A 366 18.97 -9.65 -8.34
N ARG A 367 17.92 -8.91 -8.71
CA ARG A 367 17.88 -7.42 -8.68
C ARG A 367 17.79 -6.86 -7.25
N TYR A 368 16.92 -7.44 -6.43
CA TYR A 368 16.60 -6.94 -5.09
C TYR A 368 17.13 -7.82 -3.96
N GLY A 369 17.63 -9.01 -4.28
CA GLY A 369 17.89 -10.05 -3.30
C GLY A 369 16.62 -10.84 -2.98
N TYR A 370 16.77 -11.85 -2.12
CA TYR A 370 15.68 -12.65 -1.61
C TYR A 370 15.93 -13.04 -0.16
N LEU A 371 14.86 -13.36 0.55
CA LEU A 371 14.90 -13.82 1.92
C LEU A 371 14.79 -15.35 1.98
N ARG A 372 15.25 -15.91 3.10
CA ARG A 372 15.29 -17.35 3.34
C ARG A 372 14.59 -17.66 4.65
N LEU A 373 13.77 -18.71 4.63
CA LEU A 373 13.05 -19.25 5.77
C LEU A 373 14.04 -19.93 6.70
N ARG A 374 13.93 -19.68 8.01
CA ARG A 374 14.68 -20.44 9.01
C ARG A 374 13.94 -21.74 9.33
N ALA A 375 14.51 -22.86 8.91
CA ALA A 375 13.90 -24.19 9.10
C ALA A 375 13.61 -24.52 10.57
N ALA A 376 14.42 -23.99 11.50
CA ALA A 376 14.26 -24.20 12.93
C ALA A 376 13.13 -23.37 13.57
N GLY A 377 12.56 -22.40 12.84
CA GLY A 377 11.54 -21.49 13.38
C GLY A 377 12.13 -20.40 14.29
N PRO A 378 11.29 -19.58 14.94
CA PRO A 378 11.69 -18.55 15.90
C PRO A 378 12.26 -19.15 17.20
N VAL A 379 13.12 -18.39 17.88
CA VAL A 379 13.66 -18.69 19.22
C VAL A 379 13.12 -17.65 20.17
N ASP A 380 12.54 -18.10 21.28
CA ASP A 380 11.97 -17.22 22.30
C ASP A 380 12.99 -16.19 22.81
N GLY A 381 12.56 -14.93 22.90
CA GLY A 381 13.36 -13.79 23.33
C GLY A 381 14.43 -13.31 22.34
N GLU A 382 14.53 -13.88 21.13
CA GLU A 382 15.53 -13.40 20.18
C GLU A 382 15.18 -12.00 19.63
N THR A 383 16.21 -11.25 19.25
CA THR A 383 16.02 -9.91 18.69
C THR A 383 15.62 -9.97 17.21
N ILE A 384 14.65 -9.15 16.83
CA ILE A 384 14.05 -9.15 15.49
C ILE A 384 14.04 -7.76 14.84
N TYR A 385 13.71 -7.73 13.56
CA TYR A 385 13.31 -6.53 12.82
C TYR A 385 12.29 -6.87 11.72
N ILE A 386 11.43 -5.90 11.40
CA ILE A 386 10.32 -6.05 10.47
C ILE A 386 10.37 -4.93 9.43
N PRO A 387 10.94 -5.19 8.23
CA PRO A 387 10.79 -4.30 7.08
C PRO A 387 9.37 -4.42 6.50
N GLN A 388 8.65 -3.31 6.41
CA GLN A 388 7.21 -3.27 6.17
C GLN A 388 6.75 -2.04 5.38
N HIS A 389 5.52 -2.10 4.86
CA HIS A 389 4.82 -0.99 4.20
C HIS A 389 3.51 -0.65 4.93
N PRO A 390 3.58 0.00 6.11
CA PRO A 390 2.39 0.40 6.85
C PRO A 390 1.54 1.32 5.98
N ARG A 391 0.24 1.11 5.97
CA ARG A 391 -0.78 1.81 5.16
C ARG A 391 -0.48 1.87 3.65
N GLY A 392 0.43 1.03 3.14
CA GLY A 392 0.94 1.12 1.77
C GLY A 392 1.86 2.33 1.52
N GLU A 393 2.39 2.94 2.57
CA GLU A 393 3.34 4.05 2.54
C GLU A 393 4.78 3.56 2.25
N PRO A 394 5.75 4.48 2.14
CA PRO A 394 7.15 4.11 1.95
C PRO A 394 7.65 3.19 3.07
N LYS A 395 8.66 2.39 2.73
CA LYS A 395 9.15 1.30 3.56
C LYS A 395 9.74 1.81 4.85
N GLU A 396 9.33 1.19 5.94
CA GLU A 396 9.89 1.39 7.26
C GLU A 396 10.44 0.07 7.80
N ILE A 397 11.28 0.17 8.83
CA ILE A 397 11.78 -0.98 9.56
C ILE A 397 11.54 -0.75 11.05
N ALA A 398 10.63 -1.53 11.62
CA ALA A 398 10.47 -1.64 13.07
C ALA A 398 11.55 -2.58 13.61
N ALA A 399 12.41 -2.07 14.48
CA ALA A 399 13.57 -2.82 14.96
C ALA A 399 13.91 -2.53 16.42
N THR A 400 13.21 -1.59 17.06
CA THR A 400 13.37 -1.20 18.46
C THR A 400 12.02 -1.01 19.12
N LYS A 401 12.03 -1.14 20.44
CA LYS A 401 10.95 -0.77 21.35
C LYS A 401 11.55 -0.20 22.63
N ASP A 402 11.10 0.98 23.04
CA ASP A 402 11.61 1.78 24.15
C ASP A 402 13.14 1.93 24.11
N GLY A 403 13.66 2.15 22.91
CA GLY A 403 15.10 2.28 22.63
C GLY A 403 15.92 0.99 22.72
N LYS A 404 15.29 -0.15 23.02
CA LYS A 404 15.93 -1.49 23.04
C LYS A 404 15.59 -2.26 21.77
N PRO A 405 16.37 -3.27 21.36
CA PRO A 405 16.00 -4.13 20.24
C PRO A 405 14.63 -4.77 20.45
N ALA A 406 13.79 -4.78 19.41
CA ALA A 406 12.53 -5.51 19.45
C ALA A 406 12.79 -7.03 19.58
N ILE A 407 11.91 -7.73 20.28
CA ILE A 407 12.01 -9.15 20.60
C ILE A 407 10.76 -9.91 20.15
N ILE A 408 10.93 -11.23 19.95
CA ILE A 408 9.84 -12.17 19.66
C ILE A 408 9.64 -13.12 20.83
N GLU A 409 8.39 -13.35 21.20
CA GLU A 409 7.94 -14.30 22.21
C GLU A 409 7.29 -15.51 21.52
N VAL A 410 7.68 -16.70 21.95
CA VAL A 410 7.18 -17.98 21.45
C VAL A 410 6.56 -18.73 22.62
N SER A 411 5.22 -18.76 22.71
CA SER A 411 4.55 -19.53 23.77
C SER A 411 4.89 -21.02 23.65
N THR A 412 5.71 -21.49 24.59
CA THR A 412 5.83 -22.92 24.87
C THR A 412 4.68 -23.29 25.78
N VAL A 413 3.80 -24.20 25.35
CA VAL A 413 2.80 -24.78 26.26
C VAL A 413 3.56 -25.46 27.40
N THR A 414 3.63 -24.80 28.56
CA THR A 414 4.05 -25.43 29.80
C THR A 414 2.92 -26.36 30.22
N SER A 415 3.26 -27.63 30.37
CA SER A 415 2.38 -28.69 30.84
C SER A 415 1.92 -28.41 32.28
N GLY A 416 0.95 -27.52 32.44
CA GLY A 416 0.45 -27.09 33.73
C GLY A 416 -0.88 -26.35 33.69
N ASP A 417 -1.23 -25.64 32.62
CA ASP A 417 -2.49 -24.89 32.59
C ASP A 417 -3.57 -25.60 31.76
N SER A 418 -4.55 -26.15 32.48
CA SER A 418 -5.66 -26.94 31.96
C SER A 418 -6.88 -26.08 31.66
N SER A 419 -6.71 -24.98 30.92
CA SER A 419 -7.83 -24.23 30.32
C SER A 419 -7.83 -24.44 28.81
N GLN A 420 -8.50 -25.53 28.44
CA GLN A 420 -8.69 -26.04 27.09
C GLN A 420 -9.65 -25.15 26.30
N TYR A 421 -9.26 -24.67 25.11
CA TYR A 421 -10.24 -24.40 24.05
C TYR A 421 -9.83 -24.77 22.62
N LEU A 422 -8.70 -25.46 22.38
CA LEU A 422 -8.42 -26.09 21.08
C LEU A 422 -7.62 -27.40 21.22
N ARG A 423 -8.14 -28.36 21.99
CA ARG A 423 -7.76 -29.77 21.82
C ARG A 423 -8.78 -30.45 20.92
N ARG A 424 -8.50 -30.50 19.62
CA ARG A 424 -8.98 -31.59 18.77
C ARG A 424 -7.91 -32.00 17.77
N ASP A 425 -7.44 -33.22 18.00
CA ASP A 425 -6.55 -34.09 17.22
C ASP A 425 -5.02 -33.87 17.19
N SER A 426 -4.38 -34.49 18.18
CA SER A 426 -3.53 -35.69 18.01
C SER A 426 -2.41 -35.64 16.95
N GLY A 427 -1.18 -35.34 17.40
CA GLY A 427 0.04 -35.90 16.78
C GLY A 427 1.19 -34.95 16.48
N ILE A 428 1.08 -33.65 16.75
CA ILE A 428 2.21 -32.73 16.54
C ILE A 428 2.56 -32.00 17.84
N SER A 429 3.69 -32.39 18.42
CA SER A 429 4.34 -31.73 19.56
C SER A 429 4.94 -30.35 19.20
N SER A 430 4.37 -29.62 18.24
CA SER A 430 4.84 -28.29 17.85
C SER A 430 3.85 -27.26 18.39
N GLY A 431 4.32 -26.36 19.25
CA GLY A 431 3.52 -25.29 19.87
C GLY A 431 2.69 -24.47 18.88
N LEU A 432 1.83 -23.62 19.44
CA LEU A 432 0.87 -22.79 18.71
C LEU A 432 1.51 -22.15 17.46
N PRO A 433 0.76 -22.02 16.34
CA PRO A 433 1.29 -21.44 15.11
C PRO A 433 1.63 -19.96 15.25
N THR A 434 1.11 -19.32 16.30
CA THR A 434 1.25 -17.91 16.61
C THR A 434 2.51 -17.62 17.41
N VAL A 435 3.14 -16.49 17.08
CA VAL A 435 4.20 -15.83 17.86
C VAL A 435 3.84 -14.37 18.06
N TRP A 436 4.42 -13.76 19.09
CA TRP A 436 4.15 -12.39 19.51
C TRP A 436 5.44 -11.57 19.49
N TYR A 437 5.37 -10.28 19.28
CA TYR A 437 6.54 -9.39 19.33
C TYR A 437 6.16 -7.94 19.61
N ASN A 438 7.11 -7.22 20.20
CA ASN A 438 6.94 -5.83 20.64
C ASN A 438 7.37 -4.81 19.57
N ALA A 439 7.41 -5.19 18.30
CA ALA A 439 7.75 -4.31 17.18
C ALA A 439 6.49 -3.65 16.59
N ASP A 440 6.56 -2.34 16.35
CA ASP A 440 5.47 -1.53 15.78
C ASP A 440 5.07 -2.00 14.37
N THR A 441 3.77 -2.08 14.11
CA THR A 441 3.18 -2.39 12.80
C THR A 441 1.84 -1.66 12.68
N GLU A 442 1.38 -1.40 11.46
CA GLU A 442 0.08 -0.79 11.19
C GLU A 442 -0.63 -1.56 10.06
N PRO A 443 -1.95 -1.36 9.85
CA PRO A 443 -2.65 -1.92 8.70
C PRO A 443 -1.87 -1.71 7.39
N GLY A 444 -1.64 -2.75 6.61
CA GLY A 444 -0.72 -2.72 5.46
C GLY A 444 0.62 -3.44 5.70
N SER A 445 1.00 -3.58 6.97
CA SER A 445 2.14 -4.40 7.37
C SER A 445 1.88 -5.90 7.22
N SER A 446 0.63 -6.34 7.10
CA SER A 446 0.24 -7.72 6.80
C SER A 446 1.11 -8.35 5.70
N GLY A 447 1.76 -9.46 6.03
CA GLY A 447 2.62 -10.22 5.12
C GLY A 447 4.09 -9.81 5.19
N SER A 448 4.44 -8.86 6.06
CA SER A 448 5.84 -8.48 6.31
C SER A 448 6.65 -9.65 6.88
N PRO A 449 7.91 -9.81 6.46
CA PRO A 449 8.79 -10.80 7.07
C PRO A 449 9.24 -10.32 8.44
N VAL A 450 9.17 -11.17 9.45
CA VAL A 450 9.86 -10.97 10.72
C VAL A 450 11.23 -11.64 10.61
N LEU A 451 12.32 -10.86 10.68
CA LEU A 451 13.67 -11.37 10.53
C LEU A 451 14.43 -11.38 11.85
N SER A 452 15.22 -12.42 12.09
CA SER A 452 16.19 -12.42 13.19
C SER A 452 17.29 -11.39 12.91
N ARG A 453 17.59 -10.53 13.88
CA ARG A 453 18.74 -9.60 13.81
C ARG A 453 20.08 -10.37 13.75
N LYS A 454 20.14 -11.58 14.28
CA LYS A 454 21.36 -12.40 14.37
C LYS A 454 21.81 -12.91 13.00
N ASP A 455 20.92 -13.56 12.27
CA ASP A 455 21.25 -14.28 11.04
C ASP A 455 20.55 -13.73 9.79
N ASN A 456 19.65 -12.76 9.94
CA ASN A 456 18.88 -12.15 8.85
C ASN A 456 18.05 -13.17 8.04
N THR A 457 17.63 -14.24 8.69
CA THR A 457 16.65 -15.20 8.16
C THR A 457 15.26 -14.87 8.68
N VAL A 458 14.24 -15.23 7.90
CA VAL A 458 12.85 -15.02 8.30
C VAL A 458 12.51 -16.05 9.37
N VAL A 459 11.88 -15.59 10.45
CA VAL A 459 11.47 -16.39 11.62
C VAL A 459 9.95 -16.44 11.80
N ALA A 460 9.23 -15.44 11.29
CA ALA A 460 7.77 -15.41 11.24
C ALA A 460 7.25 -14.57 10.07
N LEU A 461 5.96 -14.70 9.77
CA LEU A 461 5.21 -13.86 8.85
C LEU A 461 4.23 -13.00 9.67
N HIS A 462 4.36 -11.67 9.62
CA HIS A 462 3.43 -10.78 10.33
C HIS A 462 2.01 -10.95 9.78
N ARG A 463 1.01 -10.92 10.67
CA ARG A 463 -0.39 -11.19 10.35
C ARG A 463 -1.35 -10.15 10.91
N ALA A 464 -1.19 -9.77 12.18
CA ALA A 464 -2.16 -8.94 12.88
C ALA A 464 -1.57 -8.26 14.13
N GLY A 465 -2.33 -7.34 14.71
CA GLY A 465 -2.16 -6.79 16.04
C GLY A 465 -3.28 -7.21 16.98
N ASN A 466 -3.25 -6.68 18.21
CA ASN A 466 -3.88 -7.27 19.39
C ASN A 466 -5.41 -7.09 19.56
N SER A 467 -6.22 -7.14 18.50
CA SER A 467 -7.68 -7.30 18.66
C SER A 467 -8.14 -8.76 18.84
N GLU A 468 -7.25 -9.74 18.67
CA GLU A 468 -7.50 -11.16 18.96
C GLU A 468 -6.88 -11.58 20.30
N THR A 469 -7.53 -11.20 21.41
CA THR A 469 -7.50 -11.84 22.76
C THR A 469 -6.16 -12.25 23.41
N ALA A 470 -5.78 -11.49 24.44
CA ALA A 470 -5.54 -11.94 25.83
C ALA A 470 -4.81 -13.29 26.07
N GLN A 471 -3.58 -13.47 25.58
CA GLN A 471 -2.73 -14.61 25.98
C GLN A 471 -1.23 -14.32 26.13
N SER A 472 -0.79 -13.06 26.08
CA SER A 472 0.61 -12.74 26.40
C SER A 472 0.81 -12.68 27.92
N ALA A 473 1.91 -13.28 28.41
CA ALA A 473 2.31 -13.23 29.82
C ALA A 473 2.85 -11.85 30.23
N SER A 474 3.13 -10.99 29.25
CA SER A 474 3.61 -9.62 29.39
C SER A 474 2.45 -8.64 29.15
N THR A 475 2.28 -7.69 30.06
CA THR A 475 1.25 -6.63 30.04
C THR A 475 1.42 -5.58 28.92
N GLU A 476 2.36 -5.81 28.01
CA GLU A 476 2.61 -4.94 26.85
C GLU A 476 1.78 -5.44 25.65
N LEU A 477 1.34 -4.53 24.79
CA LEU A 477 0.56 -4.89 23.60
C LEU A 477 1.51 -5.57 22.61
N PHE A 478 1.22 -6.79 22.12
CA PHE A 478 2.07 -7.47 21.15
C PHE A 478 1.39 -7.57 19.79
N ASN A 479 2.18 -7.33 18.73
CA ASN A 479 1.83 -7.73 17.37
C ASN A 479 2.10 -9.22 17.21
N MET A 480 1.37 -9.87 16.30
CA MET A 480 1.40 -11.32 16.14
C MET A 480 1.72 -11.75 14.71
N GLY A 481 2.33 -12.93 14.60
CA GLY A 481 2.69 -13.53 13.32
C GLY A 481 2.58 -15.04 13.33
N VAL A 482 2.69 -15.64 12.15
CA VAL A 482 2.70 -17.09 11.95
C VAL A 482 4.15 -17.57 11.89
N ARG A 483 4.45 -18.63 12.63
CA ARG A 483 5.76 -19.27 12.64
C ARG A 483 6.20 -19.72 11.25
N ILE A 484 7.40 -19.29 10.85
CA ILE A 484 7.88 -19.57 9.50
C ILE A 484 8.20 -21.05 9.25
N ASP A 485 8.52 -21.83 10.30
CA ASP A 485 8.87 -23.24 10.15
C ASP A 485 7.65 -24.09 9.79
N LEU A 486 6.45 -23.68 10.22
CA LEU A 486 5.19 -24.31 9.79
C LEU A 486 4.90 -24.01 8.32
N ILE A 487 5.05 -22.74 7.90
CA ILE A 487 4.91 -22.33 6.50
C ILE A 487 5.94 -23.05 5.61
N ALA A 488 7.20 -23.15 6.07
CA ALA A 488 8.25 -23.86 5.36
C ALA A 488 7.91 -25.35 5.16
N ARG A 489 7.44 -26.03 6.22
CA ARG A 489 7.00 -27.43 6.15
C ARG A 489 5.85 -27.61 5.17
N ASP A 490 4.83 -26.75 5.21
CA ASP A 490 3.68 -26.82 4.30
C ASP A 490 4.11 -26.59 2.83
N LEU A 491 4.94 -25.59 2.56
CA LEU A 491 5.50 -25.33 1.21
C LEU A 491 6.34 -26.51 0.68
N GLN A 492 7.09 -27.18 1.55
CA GLN A 492 7.86 -28.38 1.18
C GLN A 492 6.94 -29.57 0.89
N GLN A 493 5.94 -29.81 1.74
CA GLN A 493 4.96 -30.90 1.57
C GLN A 493 4.15 -30.73 0.28
N ARG A 494 3.81 -29.48 -0.07
CA ARG A 494 3.14 -29.13 -1.32
C ARG A 494 4.05 -29.13 -2.55
N ASN A 495 5.36 -29.33 -2.38
CA ASN A 495 6.38 -29.31 -3.43
C ASN A 495 6.40 -28.01 -4.26
N VAL A 496 6.18 -26.86 -3.60
CA VAL A 496 6.15 -25.53 -4.23
C VAL A 496 7.14 -24.55 -3.61
N LEU A 497 7.98 -25.01 -2.66
CA LEU A 497 9.02 -24.18 -2.04
C LEU A 497 10.05 -23.74 -3.10
N PRO A 498 10.26 -22.41 -3.30
CA PRO A 498 11.24 -21.93 -4.28
C PRO A 498 12.67 -22.37 -3.98
N GLN A 499 13.50 -22.47 -5.02
CA GLN A 499 14.91 -22.82 -4.86
C GLN A 499 15.63 -21.83 -3.95
N ASN A 500 16.55 -22.31 -3.11
CA ASN A 500 17.28 -21.51 -2.12
C ASN A 500 16.40 -20.75 -1.10
N ALA A 501 15.11 -21.08 -0.98
CA ALA A 501 14.22 -20.44 0.00
C ALA A 501 14.47 -20.88 1.45
N LEU A 502 15.10 -22.03 1.70
CA LEU A 502 15.31 -22.53 3.07
C LEU A 502 16.77 -22.42 3.49
N VAL A 503 17.03 -21.98 4.73
CA VAL A 503 18.33 -22.18 5.39
C VAL A 503 18.31 -23.52 6.11
N ARG A 504 19.11 -24.48 5.62
CA ARG A 504 19.32 -25.75 6.31
C ARG A 504 20.30 -25.53 7.46
N ARG A 505 20.11 -26.22 8.59
CA ARG A 505 21.15 -26.26 9.65
C ARG A 505 22.45 -26.74 9.01
N GLU A 506 23.53 -25.99 9.21
CA GLU A 506 24.87 -26.54 8.95
C GLU A 506 25.00 -27.82 9.78
N SER A 507 25.28 -28.93 9.11
CA SER A 507 25.72 -30.15 9.77
C SER A 507 27.00 -29.79 10.53
N LYS A 508 26.89 -29.65 11.84
CA LYS A 508 28.05 -29.60 12.72
C LYS A 508 28.81 -30.91 12.66
#